data_AF-A0A5A9FHR7-F1
#
_entry.id   AF-A0A5A9FHR7-F1
#
_cell.length_a   1.000
_cell.length_b   1.000
_cell.length_c   1.000
_cell.angle_alpha   90.00
_cell.angle_beta   90.00
_cell.angle_gamma   90.00
#
_symmetry.space_group_name_H-M   'P 1'
#
loop_
_entity.id
_entity.type
_entity.pdbx_description
1 polymer ?
#
loop_
_entity_poly.entity_id
_entity_poly.type
_entity_poly.pdbx_seq_one_letter_code
_entity_poly.pdbx_strand_id
1 'polypeptide(L)' 'MATPEDKSSDAKTNARVDPKLLEILVCPLTKGPLRYDAERAELVSERAGLAYPIRDGIPIMLIDEARSLDKAGSQR' A
#
# COMPACT_ATOMS: atom_id res chain seq x y z
N MET A 1 14.27 -4.22 -51.47
CA MET A 1 14.25 -2.79 -51.11
C MET A 1 13.32 -2.62 -49.91
N ALA A 2 13.73 -1.84 -48.91
CA ALA A 2 13.40 -2.00 -47.50
C ALA A 2 12.13 -1.27 -47.01
N THR A 3 11.42 -1.94 -46.08
CA THR A 3 10.50 -1.48 -44.99
C THR A 3 9.30 -0.59 -45.31
N PRO A 4 8.19 -0.73 -44.54
CA PRO A 4 8.06 0.06 -43.31
C PRO A 4 7.60 -0.73 -42.07
N GLU A 5 7.92 -0.14 -40.93
CA GLU A 5 7.60 -0.49 -39.54
C GLU A 5 6.09 -0.54 -39.25
N ASP A 6 5.65 -1.36 -38.29
CA ASP A 6 4.65 -0.88 -37.32
C ASP A 6 4.74 -1.59 -35.98
N LYS A 7 4.70 -0.78 -34.93
CA LYS A 7 4.78 -1.15 -33.53
C LYS A 7 3.37 -1.38 -32.98
N SER A 8 3.32 -2.27 -31.99
CA SER A 8 2.44 -2.14 -30.81
C SER A 8 0.97 -2.55 -30.97
N SER A 9 0.51 -3.20 -29.89
CA SER A 9 -0.88 -3.16 -29.39
C SER A 9 -1.89 -4.00 -30.21
N ASP A 10 -2.89 -4.68 -29.65
CA ASP A 10 -3.69 -4.40 -28.47
C ASP A 10 -4.27 -5.69 -27.85
N ALA A 11 -4.19 -5.71 -26.52
CA ALA A 11 -5.21 -6.11 -25.56
C ALA A 11 -6.37 -7.02 -26.03
N LYS A 12 -6.28 -8.31 -25.67
CA LYS A 12 -7.42 -9.25 -25.70
C LYS A 12 -7.77 -9.75 -24.28
N THR A 13 -8.78 -9.11 -23.70
CA THR A 13 -9.98 -9.70 -23.06
C THR A 13 -9.86 -10.57 -21.78
N ASN A 14 -10.47 -10.03 -20.70
CA ASN A 14 -11.24 -10.66 -19.61
C ASN A 14 -10.57 -11.18 -18.30
N ALA A 15 -10.82 -10.39 -17.24
CA ALA A 15 -11.45 -10.80 -15.97
C ALA A 15 -10.81 -11.94 -15.15
N ARG A 16 -9.62 -11.66 -14.63
CA ARG A 16 -9.23 -12.12 -13.29
C ARG A 16 -8.86 -10.86 -12.53
N VAL A 17 -9.43 -10.62 -11.36
CA VAL A 17 -8.86 -9.60 -10.47
C VAL A 17 -7.41 -10.05 -10.23
N ASP A 18 -6.45 -9.29 -10.76
CA ASP A 18 -5.04 -9.60 -10.63
C ASP A 18 -4.71 -9.73 -9.14
N PRO A 19 -4.07 -10.79 -8.66
CA PRO A 19 -3.61 -10.86 -7.27
C PRO A 19 -2.68 -9.70 -6.89
N LYS A 20 -2.09 -9.00 -7.89
CA LYS A 20 -1.39 -7.72 -7.74
C LYS A 20 -2.28 -6.54 -7.29
N LEU A 21 -3.59 -6.58 -7.56
CA LEU A 21 -4.57 -5.62 -7.04
C LEU A 21 -4.94 -5.93 -5.57
N LEU A 22 -4.70 -7.14 -5.07
CA LEU A 22 -4.90 -7.47 -3.66
C LEU A 22 -3.67 -7.14 -2.78
N GLU A 23 -2.58 -6.66 -3.39
CA GLU A 23 -1.42 -6.03 -2.73
C GLU A 23 -1.67 -4.54 -2.36
N ILE A 24 -2.89 -4.02 -2.51
CA ILE A 24 -3.19 -2.58 -2.55
C ILE A 24 -3.02 -1.81 -1.22
N LEU A 25 -2.96 -2.46 -0.06
CA LEU A 25 -2.64 -1.77 1.21
C LEU A 25 -1.16 -1.91 1.56
N VAL A 26 -0.33 -1.34 0.69
CA VAL A 26 1.11 -1.17 0.93
C VAL A 26 1.40 0.19 1.54
N CYS A 27 2.42 0.25 2.38
CA CYS A 27 2.90 1.49 2.97
C CYS A 27 3.31 2.48 1.86
N PRO A 28 2.86 3.75 1.90
CA PRO A 28 3.20 4.72 0.86
C PRO A 28 4.72 4.97 0.75
N LEU A 29 5.47 4.85 1.86
CA LEU A 29 6.93 5.05 1.90
C LEU A 29 7.72 3.79 1.54
N THR A 30 7.44 2.66 2.19
CA THR A 30 8.30 1.46 2.08
C THR A 30 7.82 0.49 1.02
N LYS A 31 6.62 0.72 0.45
CA LYS A 31 5.92 -0.21 -0.44
C LYS A 31 5.79 -1.63 0.13
N GLY A 32 5.94 -1.76 1.44
CA GLY A 32 5.87 -3.01 2.18
C GLY A 32 4.47 -3.26 2.75
N PRO A 33 4.24 -4.46 3.31
CA PRO A 33 2.97 -4.79 3.92
C PRO A 33 2.66 -3.88 5.12
N LEU A 34 1.37 -3.60 5.31
CA LEU A 34 0.84 -2.94 6.50
C LEU A 34 0.10 -3.95 7.37
N ARG A 35 0.31 -3.89 8.68
CA ARG A 35 -0.44 -4.67 9.66
C ARG A 35 -1.62 -3.84 10.15
N TYR A 36 -2.83 -4.34 9.97
CA TYR A 36 -4.01 -3.71 10.54
C TYR A 36 -4.11 -4.03 12.04
N ASP A 37 -4.21 -2.97 12.84
CA ASP A 37 -4.49 -3.01 14.27
C ASP A 37 -5.96 -2.62 14.48
N ALA A 38 -6.79 -3.63 14.74
CA ALA A 38 -8.22 -3.44 14.99
C ALA A 38 -8.53 -2.84 16.36
N GLU A 39 -7.63 -2.99 17.34
CA GLU A 39 -7.82 -2.43 18.68
C GLU A 39 -7.70 -0.90 18.65
N ARG A 40 -6.79 -0.39 17.82
CA ARG A 40 -6.52 1.04 17.70
C ARG A 40 -7.08 1.66 16.42
N ALA A 41 -7.66 0.83 15.53
CA ALA A 41 -8.09 1.20 14.20
C ALA A 41 -6.97 1.94 13.42
N GLU A 42 -5.79 1.33 13.32
CA GLU A 42 -4.63 1.90 12.63
C GLU A 42 -3.98 0.88 11.68
N LEU A 43 -3.27 1.34 10.66
CA LEU A 43 -2.40 0.54 9.80
C LEU A 43 -0.94 0.76 10.22
N VAL A 44 -0.34 -0.26 10.78
CA VAL A 44 1.02 -0.28 11.31
C VAL A 44 1.99 -0.70 10.21
N SER A 45 2.96 0.15 9.90
CA SER A 45 4.11 -0.17 9.05
C SER A 45 5.34 -0.41 9.92
N GLU A 46 5.68 -1.68 10.15
CA GLU A 46 6.87 -2.05 10.94
C GLU A 46 8.16 -1.57 10.27
N ARG A 47 8.22 -1.61 8.93
CA ARG A 47 9.38 -1.14 8.16
C ARG A 47 9.57 0.36 8.20
N ALA A 48 8.49 1.13 8.24
CA ALA A 48 8.55 2.59 8.32
C ALA A 48 8.62 3.07 9.77
N GLY A 49 8.29 2.22 10.75
CA GLY A 49 8.13 2.63 12.13
C GLY A 49 6.98 3.64 12.31
N LEU A 50 5.90 3.52 11.53
CA LEU A 50 4.77 4.45 11.53
C LEU A 50 3.44 3.70 11.60
N ALA A 51 2.45 4.28 12.27
CA ALA A 51 1.08 3.79 12.31
C ALA A 51 0.11 4.86 11.78
N TYR A 52 -0.65 4.50 10.76
CA TYR A 52 -1.60 5.38 10.08
C TYR A 52 -3.00 5.19 10.67
N PRO A 53 -3.65 6.21 11.22
CA PRO A 53 -4.98 6.06 11.80
C PRO A 53 -6.06 5.85 10.75
N ILE A 54 -7.12 5.12 11.11
CA ILE A 54 -8.33 4.95 10.30
C ILE A 54 -9.44 5.76 10.96
N ARG A 55 -10.00 6.72 10.21
CA ARG A 55 -11.11 7.57 10.65
C ARG A 55 -12.28 7.34 9.71
N ASP A 56 -13.46 7.06 10.25
CA ASP A 56 -14.68 6.77 9.48
C ASP A 56 -14.51 5.62 8.47
N GLY A 57 -13.65 4.64 8.79
CA GLY A 57 -13.31 3.54 7.89
C GLY A 57 -12.35 3.91 6.75
N ILE A 58 -11.84 5.14 6.72
CA ILE A 58 -10.89 5.64 5.72
C ILE A 58 -9.48 5.69 6.34
N PRO A 59 -8.50 4.94 5.79
CA PRO A 59 -7.11 5.04 6.23
C PRO A 59 -6.49 6.39 5.89
N ILE A 60 -6.02 7.11 6.90
CA ILE A 60 -5.32 8.38 6.73
C ILE A 60 -3.83 8.09 6.54
N MET A 61 -3.43 7.87 5.28
CA MET A 61 -2.04 7.60 4.89
C MET A 61 -1.19 8.88 4.76
N LEU A 62 -1.33 9.81 5.70
CA LEU A 62 -0.53 11.03 5.77
C LEU A 62 0.57 10.86 6.81
N ILE A 63 1.79 11.29 6.50
CA ILE A 63 2.95 11.17 7.38
C ILE A 63 2.77 12.03 8.64
N ASP A 64 2.23 13.24 8.49
CA ASP A 64 1.98 14.15 9.63
C ASP A 64 0.93 13.62 10.61
N GLU A 65 -0.03 12.82 10.13
CA GLU A 65 -1.03 12.16 10.98
C GLU A 65 -0.56 10.78 11.47
N ALA A 66 0.53 10.25 10.90
CA ALA A 66 1.07 8.96 11.25
C ALA A 66 1.76 9.02 12.61
N ARG A 67 1.40 8.10 13.49
CA ARG A 67 2.01 7.97 14.80
C ARG A 67 3.32 7.19 14.70
N SER A 68 4.41 7.75 15.20
CA SER A 68 5.70 7.03 15.23
C SER A 68 5.68 5.85 16.20
N LEU A 69 6.04 4.67 15.68
CA LEU A 69 6.21 3.42 16.43
C LEU A 69 7.54 3.36 17.18
N ASP A 70 8.51 4.21 16.83
CA ASP A 70 9.79 4.35 17.53
C ASP A 70 9.62 4.56 19.05
N LYS A 71 8.53 5.23 19.47
CA LYS A 71 8.15 5.34 20.89
C LYS A 71 7.14 4.30 21.38
N ALA A 72 6.51 3.53 20.48
CA ALA A 72 5.42 2.61 20.80
C ALA A 72 5.86 1.16 21.00
N GLY A 73 7.09 0.81 20.59
CA GLY A 73 7.63 -0.55 20.62
C GLY A 73 8.51 -0.90 21.82
N SER A 74 8.54 -0.09 22.88
CA SER A 74 9.29 -0.39 24.10
C SER A 74 8.35 -0.56 25.31
N GLN A 75 7.48 -1.56 25.28
CA GLN A 75 6.77 -2.03 26.47
C GLN A 75 6.50 -3.55 26.37
N ARG A 76 7.56 -4.35 26.54
CA ARG A 76 7.67 -5.64 27.26
C ARG A 76 8.57 -6.66 26.58
#